data_AF-A0A7Y6K7W9-F1
#
_entry.id   AF-A0A7Y6K7W9-F1
#
_cell.length_a   1.000
_cell.length_b   1.000
_cell.length_c   1.000
_cell.angle_alpha   90.00
_cell.angle_beta   90.00
_cell.angle_gamma   90.00
#
_symmetry.space_group_name_H-M   'P 1'
#
loop_
_entity.id
_entity.type
_entity.pdbx_description
1 polymer ?
#
loop_
_entity_poly.entity_id
_entity_poly.type
_entity_poly.pdbx_seq_one_letter_code
_entity_poly.pdbx_strand_id
1 'polypeptide(L)'
;MNQPWLPPEADFSLFTDEIERELLEAPGIVRTGKVVEVVGTLIKVSGLDVSLGELCELRNLADGQVQHAEVTGFTRDLALLSPFSRLSGISRSTQVFGLGRPLEVGVGDALLGRVIDSLGVPLDGGPPIETSDTRPVFGRPPPAMGRRPITQPLTTGVRLVDGLMTLAEGQRVGIFAPAGVGKSTLLGMFARGTECDINVIALIGERGREVREFVEEILGTDGMARSVVVCSTSDRSSMERMKAAYVATAVAEYFRDRGQRVLLMMDSLTRFARAGREIGLAAGEPPARRGFPPSIFADLPRLLERAGMGAGEHSGSITALYTVLAEDESGTDPVAEEVRGILDGHMILSREIAMKNRYPAIDVLGSLSRVMPRVVPAHTLQAAGRVREMLAKYREVEMLLQIGEYQAGNNPVADEAIAKRAALEAFLTQGTDEFTPLERTRASLAELGAPAL
;
A
#
# COMPACT_ATOMS: atom_id res chain seq x y z
N MET A 1 25.18 3.41 56.20
CA MET A 1 26.50 2.78 56.10
C MET A 1 27.50 3.88 55.79
N ASN A 2 28.34 4.24 56.77
CA ASN A 2 29.33 5.31 56.64
C ASN A 2 30.62 4.64 56.13
N GLN A 3 30.90 4.73 54.82
CA GLN A 3 32.13 4.16 54.25
C GLN A 3 33.24 5.23 54.27
N PRO A 4 34.30 5.06 55.10
CA PRO A 4 35.26 6.11 55.42
C PRO A 4 36.25 6.46 54.30
N TRP A 5 36.17 5.81 53.15
CA TRP A 5 37.02 6.04 51.97
C TRP A 5 36.30 6.74 50.81
N LEU A 6 35.04 7.13 50.99
CA LEU A 6 34.26 7.83 49.97
C LEU A 6 33.94 9.25 50.45
N PRO A 7 34.32 10.29 49.70
CA PRO A 7 33.93 11.66 50.01
C PRO A 7 32.38 11.75 50.07
N PRO A 8 31.80 12.42 51.07
CA PRO A 8 30.35 12.53 51.22
C PRO A 8 29.66 13.30 50.07
N GLU A 9 30.44 13.97 49.21
CA GLU A 9 30.00 14.72 48.02
C GLU A 9 30.39 14.04 46.70
N ALA A 10 30.85 12.79 46.72
CA ALA A 10 31.21 12.08 45.50
C ALA A 10 29.95 11.85 44.64
N ASP A 11 29.82 12.62 43.57
CA ASP A 11 28.78 12.42 42.58
C ASP A 11 29.11 11.19 41.73
N PHE A 12 28.57 10.06 42.17
CA PHE A 12 28.75 8.79 41.48
C PHE A 12 28.14 8.79 40.08
N SER A 13 27.24 9.70 39.75
CA SER A 13 26.68 9.79 38.40
C SER A 13 27.74 10.16 37.38
N LEU A 14 28.60 11.13 37.70
CA LEU A 14 29.74 11.51 36.85
C LEU A 14 30.73 10.35 36.67
N PHE A 15 30.98 9.56 37.74
CA PHE A 15 31.88 8.42 37.65
C PHE A 15 31.27 7.26 36.83
N THR A 16 29.97 6.99 36.98
CA THR A 16 29.28 6.00 36.15
C THR A 16 29.21 6.45 34.71
N ASP A 17 28.98 7.74 34.44
CA ASP A 17 28.91 8.29 33.08
C ASP A 17 30.29 8.28 32.40
N GLU A 18 31.38 8.54 33.13
CA GLU A 18 32.75 8.48 32.60
C GLU A 18 33.19 7.05 32.30
N ILE A 19 32.88 6.09 33.20
CA ILE A 19 33.07 4.65 32.94
C ILE A 19 32.22 4.21 31.75
N GLU A 20 30.98 4.67 31.69
CA GLU A 20 30.06 4.37 30.61
C GLU A 20 30.62 4.87 29.28
N ARG A 21 31.16 6.10 29.25
CA ARG A 21 31.80 6.70 28.07
C ARG A 21 33.06 5.93 27.66
N GLU A 22 33.96 5.59 28.59
CA GLU A 22 35.16 4.80 28.24
C GLU A 22 34.82 3.40 27.72
N LEU A 23 33.83 2.73 28.32
CA LEU A 23 33.34 1.44 27.82
C LEU A 23 32.68 1.57 26.44
N LEU A 24 32.01 2.70 26.16
CA LEU A 24 31.44 3.01 24.85
C LEU A 24 32.51 3.31 23.79
N GLU A 25 33.61 3.95 24.18
CA GLU A 25 34.73 4.28 23.30
C GLU A 25 35.67 3.08 23.03
N ALA A 26 35.59 2.02 23.85
CA ALA A 26 36.38 0.81 23.69
C ALA A 26 35.92 -0.03 22.47
N PRO A 27 36.78 -0.24 21.45
CA PRO A 27 36.42 -1.03 20.28
C PRO A 27 36.18 -2.49 20.67
N GLY A 28 34.96 -2.99 20.42
CA GLY A 28 34.59 -4.40 20.62
C GLY A 28 33.61 -4.69 21.76
N ILE A 29 33.12 -3.67 22.49
CA ILE A 29 32.02 -3.87 23.46
C ILE A 29 30.68 -3.89 22.73
N VAL A 30 30.06 -5.07 22.62
CA VAL A 30 28.68 -5.20 22.14
C VAL A 30 27.74 -5.00 23.32
N ARG A 31 27.05 -3.86 23.37
CA ARG A 31 25.98 -3.63 24.36
C ARG A 31 24.81 -4.56 24.06
N THR A 32 24.51 -5.44 25.00
CA THR A 32 23.35 -6.33 24.92
C THR A 32 22.32 -5.94 25.96
N GLY A 33 21.10 -5.68 25.52
CA GLY A 33 19.96 -5.52 26.39
C GLY A 33 19.44 -6.84 26.94
N LYS A 34 18.61 -6.75 27.98
CA LYS A 34 17.81 -7.88 28.48
C LYS A 34 16.35 -7.53 28.51
N VAL A 35 15.51 -8.50 28.17
CA VAL A 35 14.06 -8.38 28.30
C VAL A 35 13.69 -8.27 29.78
N VAL A 36 13.07 -7.16 30.15
CA VAL A 36 12.57 -6.90 31.51
C VAL A 36 11.10 -7.28 31.63
N GLU A 37 10.31 -6.93 30.61
CA GLU A 37 8.87 -7.05 30.62
C GLU A 37 8.34 -7.30 29.20
N VAL A 38 7.25 -8.05 29.09
CA VAL A 38 6.48 -8.23 27.85
C VAL A 38 5.03 -7.91 28.17
N VAL A 39 4.45 -6.93 27.49
CA VAL A 39 3.06 -6.49 27.67
C VAL A 39 2.36 -6.52 26.33
N GLY A 40 1.43 -7.47 26.16
CA GLY A 40 0.76 -7.67 24.87
C GLY A 40 1.78 -8.01 23.77
N THR A 41 1.92 -7.12 22.79
CA THR A 41 2.88 -7.24 21.68
C THR A 41 4.15 -6.39 21.86
N LEU A 42 4.28 -5.68 22.98
CA LEU A 42 5.42 -4.81 23.28
C LEU A 42 6.43 -5.51 24.19
N ILE A 43 7.71 -5.39 23.88
CA ILE A 43 8.82 -5.89 24.70
C ILE A 43 9.55 -4.69 25.29
N LYS A 44 9.76 -4.68 26.60
CA LYS A 44 10.59 -3.68 27.28
C LYS A 44 11.97 -4.25 27.56
N VAL A 45 12.99 -3.53 27.14
CA VAL A 45 14.39 -3.95 27.21
C VAL A 45 15.18 -2.92 27.99
N SER A 46 16.02 -3.37 28.93
CA SER A 46 16.94 -2.51 29.69
C SER A 46 18.39 -2.80 29.30
N GLY A 47 19.28 -1.81 29.50
CA GLY A 47 20.71 -1.93 29.21
C GLY A 47 21.04 -1.88 27.72
N LEU A 48 20.16 -1.29 26.92
CA LEU A 48 20.31 -1.19 25.47
C LEU A 48 20.23 0.27 25.05
N ASP A 49 21.30 0.78 24.46
CA ASP A 49 21.38 2.13 23.89
C ASP A 49 21.14 2.03 22.38
N VAL A 50 19.96 2.49 21.93
CA VAL A 50 19.45 2.28 20.57
C VAL A 50 18.65 3.48 20.09
N SER A 51 18.61 3.65 18.76
CA SER A 51 17.82 4.72 18.12
C SER A 51 16.41 4.28 17.77
N LEU A 52 15.47 5.24 17.70
CA LEU A 52 14.12 4.98 17.20
C LEU A 52 14.17 4.42 15.76
N GLY A 53 13.45 3.34 15.50
CA GLY A 53 13.43 2.66 14.21
C GLY A 53 14.61 1.72 13.97
N GLU A 54 15.51 1.56 14.94
CA GLU A 54 16.61 0.60 14.85
C GLU A 54 16.10 -0.84 14.90
N LEU A 55 16.68 -1.69 14.05
CA LEU A 55 16.42 -3.12 14.06
C LEU A 55 17.23 -3.80 15.17
N CYS A 56 16.57 -4.66 15.94
CA CYS A 56 17.19 -5.43 16.99
C CYS A 56 17.01 -6.94 16.75
N GLU A 57 18.00 -7.71 17.16
CA GLU A 57 17.91 -9.16 17.25
C GLU A 57 17.62 -9.61 18.68
N LEU A 58 16.64 -10.50 18.82
CA LEU A 58 16.28 -11.18 20.06
C LEU A 58 16.81 -12.59 19.98
N ARG A 59 17.81 -12.90 20.80
CA ARG A 59 18.46 -14.20 20.82
C ARG A 59 18.13 -14.90 22.12
N ASN A 60 17.48 -16.07 22.01
CA ASN A 60 17.32 -16.96 23.14
C ASN A 60 18.47 -17.98 23.15
N LEU A 61 19.35 -17.88 24.15
CA LEU A 61 20.53 -18.73 24.24
C LEU A 61 20.20 -20.21 24.48
N ALA A 62 18.98 -20.51 24.96
CA ALA A 62 18.59 -21.88 25.30
C ALA A 62 18.21 -22.73 24.07
N ASP A 63 17.62 -22.12 23.04
CA ASP A 63 17.11 -22.82 21.85
C ASP A 63 17.75 -22.33 20.54
N GLY A 64 18.63 -21.31 20.60
CA GLY A 64 19.31 -20.74 19.44
C GLY A 64 18.38 -19.97 18.50
N GLN A 65 17.12 -19.71 18.89
CA GLN A 65 16.20 -18.96 18.05
C GLN A 65 16.59 -17.48 17.99
N VAL A 66 16.59 -16.95 16.77
CA VAL A 66 16.80 -15.53 16.48
C VAL A 66 15.49 -14.96 15.95
N GLN A 67 15.00 -13.91 16.62
CA GLN A 67 13.84 -13.14 16.19
C GLN A 67 14.24 -11.68 15.98
N HIS A 68 13.47 -10.94 15.20
CA HIS A 68 13.71 -9.53 14.95
C HIS A 68 12.63 -8.66 15.59
N ALA A 69 13.00 -7.49 16.09
CA ALA A 69 12.08 -6.45 16.52
C ALA A 69 12.62 -5.08 16.13
N GLU A 70 11.73 -4.09 16.08
CA GLU A 70 12.12 -2.70 15.86
C GLU A 70 11.87 -1.86 17.11
N VAL A 71 12.75 -0.90 17.36
CA VAL A 71 12.58 0.10 18.40
C VAL A 71 11.45 1.05 18.02
N THR A 72 10.34 0.98 18.75
CA THR A 72 9.15 1.84 18.55
C THR A 72 9.07 3.00 19.53
N GLY A 73 9.91 2.98 20.57
CA GLY A 73 10.03 4.08 21.52
C GLY A 73 11.04 3.76 22.60
N PHE A 74 11.27 4.70 23.50
CA PHE A 74 12.06 4.49 24.71
C PHE A 74 11.61 5.44 25.81
N THR A 75 11.81 5.02 27.05
CA THR A 75 11.74 5.88 28.24
C THR A 75 13.17 6.17 28.72
N ARG A 76 13.33 6.73 29.93
CA ARG A 76 14.68 6.99 30.47
C ARG A 76 15.54 5.73 30.57
N ASP A 77 14.96 4.60 30.96
CA ASP A 77 15.72 3.40 31.32
C ASP A 77 15.39 2.17 30.44
N LEU A 78 14.37 2.28 29.56
CA LEU A 78 13.84 1.15 28.81
C LEU A 78 13.63 1.50 27.34
N ALA A 79 14.14 0.63 26.46
CA ALA A 79 13.74 0.58 25.06
C ALA A 79 12.44 -0.22 24.90
N LEU A 80 11.54 0.26 24.04
CA LEU A 80 10.29 -0.38 23.69
C LEU A 80 10.44 -0.97 22.29
N LEU A 81 10.30 -2.29 22.18
CA LEU A 81 10.44 -3.02 20.93
C LEU A 81 9.11 -3.64 20.49
N SER A 82 8.88 -3.66 19.19
CA SER A 82 7.77 -4.38 18.56
C SER A 82 8.31 -5.48 17.63
N PRO A 83 7.96 -6.76 17.87
CA PRO A 83 8.53 -7.90 17.15
C PRO A 83 7.92 -8.08 15.76
N PHE A 84 8.72 -8.57 14.82
CA PHE A 84 8.26 -9.00 13.48
C PHE A 84 7.59 -10.37 13.51
N SER A 85 7.89 -11.21 14.50
CA SER A 85 7.32 -12.55 14.69
C SER A 85 6.38 -12.62 15.89
N ARG A 86 5.67 -13.74 16.03
CA ARG A 86 4.96 -14.05 17.28
C ARG A 86 5.96 -14.20 18.41
N LEU A 87 5.58 -13.73 19.61
CA LEU A 87 6.37 -13.83 20.84
C LEU A 87 6.41 -15.26 21.39
N SER A 88 7.06 -16.17 20.67
CA SER A 88 7.35 -17.52 21.16
C SER A 88 8.74 -17.55 21.78
N GLY A 89 8.91 -18.22 22.93
CA GLY A 89 10.22 -18.41 23.56
C GLY A 89 10.87 -17.16 24.16
N ILE A 90 10.24 -15.99 24.07
CA ILE A 90 10.75 -14.75 24.68
C ILE A 90 10.60 -14.83 26.21
N SER A 91 11.70 -14.60 26.91
CA SER A 91 11.74 -14.62 28.37
C SER A 91 12.79 -13.64 28.90
N ARG A 92 12.94 -13.56 30.23
CA ARG A 92 13.98 -12.74 30.87
C ARG A 92 15.41 -13.17 30.55
N SER A 93 15.61 -14.38 30.02
CA SER A 93 16.93 -14.84 29.54
C SER A 93 17.23 -14.42 28.10
N THR A 94 16.25 -13.88 27.38
CA THR A 94 16.44 -13.40 26.01
C THR A 94 17.35 -12.17 26.02
N GLN A 95 18.45 -12.27 25.28
CA GLN A 95 19.37 -11.18 25.04
C GLN A 95 18.92 -10.39 23.81
N VAL A 96 19.10 -9.09 23.85
CA VAL A 96 18.70 -8.18 22.79
C VAL A 96 19.91 -7.43 22.27
N PHE A 97 20.09 -7.42 20.96
CA PHE A 97 21.22 -6.79 20.29
C PHE A 97 20.70 -5.71 19.36
N GLY A 98 21.12 -4.46 19.56
CA GLY A 98 20.91 -3.39 18.59
C GLY A 98 21.84 -3.58 17.40
N LEU A 99 21.30 -3.50 16.18
CA LEU A 99 22.09 -3.67 14.96
C LEU A 99 22.71 -2.37 14.45
N GLY A 100 22.43 -1.23 15.10
CA GLY A 100 22.93 0.09 14.72
C GLY A 100 22.40 0.60 13.38
N ARG A 101 21.37 -0.05 12.82
CA ARG A 101 20.78 0.29 11.52
C ARG A 101 19.26 0.09 11.52
N PRO A 102 18.52 0.89 10.74
CA PRO A 102 17.11 0.64 10.49
C PRO A 102 16.92 -0.61 9.62
N LEU A 103 15.66 -1.03 9.45
CA LEU A 103 15.34 -2.11 8.52
C LEU A 103 15.71 -1.73 7.08
N GLU A 104 16.43 -2.63 6.42
CA GLU A 104 16.78 -2.60 5.01
C GLU A 104 16.24 -3.85 4.33
N VAL A 105 15.93 -3.75 3.04
CA VAL A 105 15.53 -4.89 2.21
C VAL A 105 16.51 -5.06 1.05
N GLY A 106 16.84 -6.31 0.72
CA GLY A 106 17.57 -6.64 -0.49
C GLY A 106 16.75 -6.33 -1.73
N VAL A 107 17.35 -5.68 -2.72
CA VAL A 107 16.70 -5.28 -3.97
C VAL A 107 17.52 -5.69 -5.19
N GLY A 108 16.84 -5.89 -6.31
CA GLY A 108 17.45 -6.29 -7.58
C GLY A 108 16.50 -7.08 -8.45
N ASP A 109 16.92 -7.34 -9.69
CA ASP A 109 16.16 -8.10 -10.67
C ASP A 109 15.88 -9.55 -10.21
N ALA A 110 16.69 -10.08 -9.28
CA ALA A 110 16.51 -11.39 -8.65
C ALA A 110 15.19 -11.52 -7.85
N LEU A 111 14.53 -10.39 -7.54
CA LEU A 111 13.20 -10.38 -6.91
C LEU A 111 12.06 -10.67 -7.89
N LEU A 112 12.27 -10.52 -9.21
CA LEU A 112 11.22 -10.74 -10.20
C LEU A 112 10.78 -12.21 -10.18
N GLY A 113 9.45 -12.43 -10.16
CA GLY A 113 8.89 -13.77 -10.03
C GLY A 113 8.90 -14.31 -8.60
N ARG A 114 9.32 -13.54 -7.60
CA ARG A 114 9.44 -13.98 -6.21
C ARG A 114 8.35 -13.43 -5.30
N VAL A 115 7.99 -14.22 -4.29
CA VAL A 115 7.15 -13.79 -3.17
C VAL A 115 8.03 -13.67 -1.93
N ILE A 116 8.06 -12.50 -1.28
CA ILE A 116 8.88 -12.23 -0.09
C ILE A 116 8.03 -11.69 1.07
N ASP A 117 8.54 -11.84 2.29
CA ASP A 117 7.97 -11.20 3.48
C ASP A 117 8.53 -9.78 3.72
N SER A 118 8.17 -9.16 4.85
CA SER A 118 8.64 -7.82 5.21
C SER A 118 10.13 -7.73 5.59
N LEU A 119 10.83 -8.85 5.72
CA LEU A 119 12.27 -8.92 5.96
C LEU A 119 13.05 -9.32 4.68
N GLY A 120 12.35 -9.52 3.56
CA GLY A 120 12.96 -9.97 2.31
C GLY A 120 13.18 -11.49 2.23
N VAL A 121 12.61 -12.26 3.15
CA VAL A 121 12.73 -13.73 3.16
C VAL A 121 11.73 -14.31 2.17
N PRO A 122 12.14 -15.26 1.29
CA PRO A 122 11.23 -15.87 0.32
C PRO A 122 10.13 -16.71 0.99
N LEU A 123 8.89 -16.52 0.53
CA LEU A 123 7.69 -17.25 0.95
C LEU A 123 7.18 -18.24 -0.10
N ASP A 124 7.79 -18.25 -1.29
CA ASP A 124 7.43 -19.09 -2.44
C ASP A 124 8.00 -20.51 -2.41
N GLY A 125 8.76 -20.86 -1.37
CA GLY A 125 9.45 -22.15 -1.28
C GLY A 125 10.69 -22.28 -2.18
N GLY A 126 11.06 -21.21 -2.89
CA GLY A 126 12.30 -21.14 -3.66
C GLY A 126 13.55 -20.97 -2.78
N PRO A 127 14.75 -21.01 -3.38
CA PRO A 127 16.00 -20.78 -2.65
C PRO A 127 16.10 -19.33 -2.14
N PRO A 128 17.04 -19.07 -1.20
CA PRO A 128 17.39 -17.72 -0.79
C PRO A 128 17.66 -16.80 -1.98
N ILE A 129 17.26 -15.54 -1.86
CA ILE A 129 17.42 -14.55 -2.94
C ILE A 129 18.75 -13.83 -2.76
N GLU A 130 19.65 -14.02 -3.71
CA GLU A 130 20.88 -13.25 -3.79
C GLU A 130 20.58 -11.91 -4.47
N THR A 131 20.51 -10.85 -3.66
CA THR A 131 20.22 -9.49 -4.14
C THR A 131 21.52 -8.73 -4.37
N SER A 132 21.50 -7.80 -5.33
CA SER A 132 22.69 -7.05 -5.75
C SER A 132 22.93 -5.78 -4.94
N ASP A 133 21.90 -5.28 -4.25
CA ASP A 133 21.89 -4.00 -3.55
C ASP A 133 20.90 -4.08 -2.37
N THR A 134 20.96 -3.14 -1.44
CA THR A 134 19.99 -3.01 -0.34
C THR A 134 19.40 -1.61 -0.32
N ARG A 135 18.16 -1.48 0.16
CA ARG A 135 17.49 -0.19 0.34
C ARG A 135 16.89 -0.06 1.73
N PRO A 136 17.00 1.11 2.38
CA PRO A 136 16.27 1.38 3.60
C PRO A 136 14.77 1.34 3.31
N VAL A 137 14.00 0.63 4.14
CA VAL A 137 12.55 0.52 3.92
C VAL A 137 11.84 1.86 4.09
N PHE A 138 12.41 2.75 4.90
CA PHE A 138 11.99 4.14 5.07
C PHE A 138 12.78 5.08 4.15
N GLY A 139 12.49 5.00 2.86
CA GLY A 139 13.01 5.95 1.87
C GLY A 139 12.40 7.35 2.02
N ARG A 140 13.12 8.36 1.52
CA ARG A 140 12.58 9.71 1.36
C ARG A 140 11.88 9.82 -0.01
N PRO A 141 10.72 10.48 -0.10
CA PRO A 141 10.08 10.71 -1.39
C PRO A 141 10.97 11.60 -2.29
N PRO A 142 10.82 11.50 -3.63
CA PRO A 142 11.50 12.42 -4.54
C PRO A 142 11.15 13.89 -4.20
N PRO A 143 12.12 14.83 -4.23
CA PRO A 143 11.87 16.24 -3.95
C PRO A 143 10.75 16.79 -4.84
N ALA A 144 9.78 17.50 -4.25
CA ALA A 144 8.56 17.94 -4.96
C ALA A 144 8.86 18.70 -6.26
N MET A 145 9.78 19.66 -6.22
CA MET A 145 10.18 20.45 -7.39
C MET A 145 11.09 19.71 -8.37
N GLY A 146 11.59 18.53 -7.99
CA GLY A 146 12.40 17.67 -8.85
C GLY A 146 11.59 16.65 -9.64
N ARG A 147 10.30 16.45 -9.32
CA ARG A 147 9.45 15.47 -10.00
C ARG A 147 9.13 15.91 -11.42
N ARG A 148 9.21 14.97 -12.36
CA ARG A 148 8.67 15.19 -13.71
C ARG A 148 7.15 15.38 -13.64
N PRO A 149 6.56 16.23 -14.50
CA PRO A 149 5.12 16.40 -14.54
C PRO A 149 4.43 15.17 -15.11
N ILE A 150 3.24 14.87 -14.59
CA ILE A 150 2.35 13.85 -15.14
C ILE A 150 1.79 14.36 -16.48
N THR A 151 2.19 13.72 -17.57
CA THR A 151 1.85 14.14 -18.95
C THR A 151 1.39 12.99 -19.85
N GLN A 152 1.70 11.74 -19.51
CA GLN A 152 1.39 10.59 -20.33
C GLN A 152 0.27 9.75 -19.71
N PRO A 153 -0.72 9.31 -20.50
CA PRO A 153 -1.70 8.34 -20.03
C PRO A 153 -1.02 6.98 -19.80
N LEU A 154 -1.52 6.23 -18.83
CA LEU A 154 -1.13 4.84 -18.59
C LEU A 154 -2.27 3.94 -19.05
N THR A 155 -2.03 3.18 -20.12
CA THR A 155 -2.99 2.18 -20.61
C THR A 155 -3.06 1.01 -19.62
N THR A 156 -4.26 0.70 -19.16
CA THR A 156 -4.52 -0.40 -18.21
C THR A 156 -5.04 -1.65 -18.90
N GLY A 157 -5.56 -1.51 -20.13
CA GLY A 157 -6.27 -2.57 -20.84
C GLY A 157 -7.71 -2.76 -20.35
N VAL A 158 -8.13 -2.07 -19.29
CA VAL A 158 -9.50 -2.07 -18.76
C VAL A 158 -10.26 -0.91 -19.39
N ARG A 159 -11.13 -1.22 -20.36
CA ARG A 159 -11.81 -0.28 -21.25
C ARG A 159 -12.53 0.85 -20.52
N LEU A 160 -13.28 0.54 -19.47
CA LEU A 160 -14.00 1.57 -18.71
C LEU A 160 -13.02 2.50 -17.96
N VAL A 161 -11.88 1.98 -17.51
CA VAL A 161 -10.84 2.76 -16.81
C VAL A 161 -10.14 3.67 -17.81
N ASP A 162 -9.63 3.08 -18.89
CA ASP A 162 -8.92 3.80 -19.95
C ASP A 162 -9.79 4.85 -20.64
N GLY A 163 -11.11 4.62 -20.74
CA GLY A 163 -12.05 5.53 -21.39
C GLY A 163 -12.67 6.59 -20.49
N LEU A 164 -13.07 6.25 -19.26
CA LEU A 164 -13.92 7.13 -18.42
C LEU A 164 -13.21 7.67 -17.17
N MET A 165 -12.01 7.17 -16.87
CA MET A 165 -11.20 7.59 -15.72
C MET A 165 -9.71 7.33 -15.97
N THR A 166 -9.23 7.72 -17.15
CA THR A 166 -7.89 7.38 -17.64
C THR A 166 -6.82 7.64 -16.59
N LEU A 167 -6.00 6.62 -16.35
CA LEU A 167 -4.86 6.73 -15.46
C LEU A 167 -3.70 7.41 -16.17
N ALA A 168 -2.78 7.97 -15.38
CA ALA A 168 -1.55 8.54 -15.90
C ALA A 168 -0.31 7.94 -15.25
N GLU A 169 0.81 8.00 -15.97
CA GLU A 169 2.10 7.59 -15.44
C GLU A 169 2.47 8.41 -14.20
N GLY A 170 2.83 7.73 -13.11
CA GLY A 170 3.14 8.36 -11.83
C GLY A 170 1.93 8.85 -11.04
N GLN A 171 0.70 8.47 -11.42
CA GLN A 171 -0.50 8.80 -10.67
C GLN A 171 -0.67 7.88 -9.46
N ARG A 172 -1.24 8.41 -8.37
CA ARG A 172 -1.64 7.62 -7.20
C ARG A 172 -3.16 7.59 -7.09
N VAL A 173 -3.76 6.41 -7.10
CA VAL A 173 -5.22 6.21 -7.16
C VAL A 173 -5.69 5.25 -6.09
N GLY A 174 -6.79 5.60 -5.42
CA GLY A 174 -7.42 4.75 -4.43
C GLY A 174 -8.44 3.80 -5.06
N ILE A 175 -8.53 2.55 -4.61
CA ILE A 175 -9.57 1.60 -4.99
C ILE A 175 -10.40 1.28 -3.75
N PHE A 176 -11.59 1.87 -3.67
CA PHE A 176 -12.50 1.70 -2.54
C PHE A 176 -13.46 0.57 -2.87
N ALA A 177 -13.32 -0.54 -2.17
CA ALA A 177 -14.06 -1.75 -2.49
C ALA A 177 -14.60 -2.41 -1.22
N PRO A 178 -15.92 -2.73 -1.18
CA PRO A 178 -16.44 -3.69 -0.23
C PRO A 178 -15.86 -5.09 -0.46
N ALA A 179 -15.99 -5.97 0.52
CA ALA A 179 -15.63 -7.38 0.33
C ALA A 179 -16.54 -8.06 -0.72
N GLY A 180 -15.93 -8.86 -1.60
CA GLY A 180 -16.63 -9.74 -2.55
C GLY A 180 -17.10 -9.10 -3.85
N VAL A 181 -16.67 -7.88 -4.19
CA VAL A 181 -17.12 -7.16 -5.41
C VAL A 181 -16.16 -7.28 -6.60
N GLY A 182 -15.16 -8.17 -6.53
CA GLY A 182 -14.17 -8.37 -7.60
C GLY A 182 -12.89 -7.51 -7.51
N LYS A 183 -12.55 -6.99 -6.32
CA LYS A 183 -11.30 -6.24 -6.07
C LYS A 183 -10.05 -6.98 -6.56
N SER A 184 -9.85 -8.21 -6.08
CA SER A 184 -8.65 -9.00 -6.41
C SER A 184 -8.57 -9.33 -7.90
N THR A 185 -9.71 -9.63 -8.53
CA THR A 185 -9.82 -9.84 -9.97
C THR A 185 -9.39 -8.58 -10.75
N LEU A 186 -9.87 -7.41 -10.34
CA LEU A 186 -9.49 -6.13 -10.96
C LEU A 186 -7.99 -5.83 -10.81
N LEU A 187 -7.41 -6.08 -9.62
CA LEU A 187 -5.95 -5.97 -9.43
C LEU A 187 -5.18 -6.92 -10.35
N GLY A 188 -5.68 -8.14 -10.55
CA GLY A 188 -5.13 -9.09 -11.52
C GLY A 188 -5.17 -8.55 -12.95
N MET A 189 -6.31 -7.99 -13.36
CA MET A 189 -6.46 -7.35 -14.68
C MET A 189 -5.43 -6.23 -14.84
N PHE A 190 -5.20 -5.39 -13.82
CA PHE A 190 -4.16 -4.37 -13.88
C PHE A 190 -2.76 -4.96 -13.97
N ALA A 191 -2.44 -5.98 -13.17
CA ALA A 191 -1.13 -6.64 -13.20
C ALA A 191 -0.80 -7.27 -14.56
N ARG A 192 -1.79 -7.74 -15.31
CA ARG A 192 -1.60 -8.36 -16.64
C ARG A 192 -1.75 -7.38 -17.80
N GLY A 193 -2.69 -6.43 -17.71
CA GLY A 193 -3.05 -5.53 -18.80
C GLY A 193 -2.28 -4.21 -18.84
N THR A 194 -1.74 -3.75 -17.71
CA THR A 194 -1.12 -2.41 -17.67
C THR A 194 0.20 -2.38 -18.44
N GLU A 195 0.36 -1.34 -19.27
CA GLU A 195 1.57 -1.05 -20.05
C GLU A 195 2.67 -0.45 -19.16
N CYS A 196 3.18 -1.27 -18.26
CA CYS A 196 4.30 -0.97 -17.36
C CYS A 196 5.38 -2.06 -17.47
N ASP A 197 6.57 -1.74 -16.97
CA ASP A 197 7.72 -2.62 -17.09
C ASP A 197 7.69 -3.68 -15.97
N ILE A 198 7.32 -3.28 -14.74
CA ILE A 198 7.35 -4.14 -13.55
C ILE A 198 6.14 -3.88 -12.65
N ASN A 199 5.59 -4.94 -12.06
CA ASN A 199 4.62 -4.84 -10.97
C ASN A 199 5.30 -5.05 -9.61
N VAL A 200 4.90 -4.27 -8.62
CA VAL A 200 5.21 -4.54 -7.21
C VAL A 200 3.90 -4.59 -6.44
N ILE A 201 3.64 -5.71 -5.77
CA ILE A 201 2.33 -5.99 -5.17
C ILE A 201 2.50 -6.25 -3.69
N ALA A 202 1.93 -5.39 -2.85
CA ALA A 202 1.88 -5.58 -1.41
C ALA A 202 0.55 -6.22 -1.01
N LEU A 203 0.60 -7.42 -0.43
CA LEU A 203 -0.57 -8.13 0.14
C LEU A 203 -0.46 -8.14 1.66
N ILE A 204 -1.28 -7.33 2.33
CA ILE A 204 -1.17 -6.97 3.73
C ILE A 204 -2.43 -7.40 4.47
N GLY A 205 -2.27 -8.35 5.39
CA GLY A 205 -3.34 -8.80 6.28
C GLY A 205 -4.44 -9.62 5.59
N GLU A 206 -4.21 -10.07 4.36
CA GLU A 206 -5.07 -11.03 3.66
C GLU A 206 -4.87 -12.45 4.22
N ARG A 207 -5.83 -13.34 3.97
CA ARG A 207 -5.68 -14.74 4.42
C ARG A 207 -4.69 -15.48 3.51
N GLY A 208 -3.93 -16.42 4.07
CA GLY A 208 -2.93 -17.16 3.29
C GLY A 208 -3.46 -17.87 2.04
N ARG A 209 -4.70 -18.39 2.09
CA ARG A 209 -5.35 -18.98 0.90
C ARG A 209 -5.65 -17.95 -0.20
N GLU A 210 -6.04 -16.74 0.19
CA GLU A 210 -6.41 -15.65 -0.73
C GLU A 210 -5.15 -15.10 -1.40
N VAL A 211 -4.02 -15.06 -0.67
CA VAL A 211 -2.70 -14.75 -1.24
C VAL A 211 -2.29 -15.78 -2.28
N ARG A 212 -2.41 -17.07 -1.95
CA ARG A 212 -2.05 -18.16 -2.86
C ARG A 212 -2.90 -18.13 -4.13
N GLU A 213 -4.21 -18.03 -3.99
CA GLU A 213 -5.16 -17.87 -5.10
C GLU A 213 -4.79 -16.65 -5.97
N PHE A 214 -4.45 -15.52 -5.34
CA PHE A 214 -4.04 -14.34 -6.08
C PHE A 214 -2.76 -14.57 -6.91
N VAL A 215 -1.74 -15.22 -6.34
CA VAL A 215 -0.47 -15.47 -7.04
C VAL A 215 -0.63 -16.54 -8.13
N GLU A 216 -1.25 -17.67 -7.80
CA GLU A 216 -1.30 -18.84 -8.70
C GLU A 216 -2.38 -18.71 -9.78
N GLU A 217 -3.57 -18.18 -9.43
CA GLU A 217 -4.74 -18.18 -10.32
C GLU A 217 -5.00 -16.80 -10.93
N ILE A 218 -4.89 -15.74 -10.14
CA ILE A 218 -5.20 -14.38 -10.61
C ILE A 218 -4.03 -13.80 -11.39
N LEU A 219 -2.80 -13.79 -10.86
CA LEU A 219 -1.62 -13.33 -11.61
C LEU A 219 -1.22 -14.35 -12.67
N GLY A 220 -1.20 -15.62 -12.29
CA GLY A 220 -0.65 -16.70 -13.11
C GLY A 220 0.84 -16.53 -13.38
N THR A 221 1.39 -17.45 -14.17
CA THR A 221 2.84 -17.49 -14.48
C THR A 221 3.33 -16.20 -15.15
N ASP A 222 2.60 -15.71 -16.15
CA ASP A 222 3.02 -14.55 -16.94
C ASP A 222 2.93 -13.24 -16.14
N GLY A 223 1.88 -13.09 -15.33
CA GLY A 223 1.75 -11.96 -14.43
C GLY A 223 2.84 -11.97 -13.37
N MET A 224 3.10 -13.14 -12.76
CA MET A 224 4.11 -13.29 -11.71
C MET A 224 5.53 -13.05 -12.23
N ALA A 225 5.87 -13.48 -13.46
CA ALA A 225 7.22 -13.35 -14.03
C ALA A 225 7.76 -11.91 -14.06
N ARG A 226 6.89 -10.92 -14.19
CA ARG A 226 7.24 -9.48 -14.13
C ARG A 226 6.83 -8.79 -12.81
N SER A 227 6.46 -9.57 -11.80
CA SER A 227 5.97 -9.06 -10.52
C SER A 227 6.92 -9.42 -9.37
N VAL A 228 6.99 -8.52 -8.39
CA VAL A 228 7.49 -8.82 -7.05
C VAL A 228 6.32 -8.75 -6.09
N VAL A 229 6.04 -9.83 -5.35
CA VAL A 229 4.96 -9.85 -4.36
C VAL A 229 5.56 -9.78 -2.96
N VAL A 230 5.22 -8.74 -2.22
CA VAL A 230 5.56 -8.58 -0.81
C VAL A 230 4.32 -8.93 0.01
N CYS A 231 4.39 -9.97 0.82
CA CYS A 231 3.24 -10.51 1.53
C CYS A 231 3.47 -10.56 3.05
N SER A 232 2.48 -10.09 3.81
CA SER A 232 2.37 -10.38 5.23
C SER A 232 0.93 -10.71 5.57
N THR A 233 0.64 -11.97 5.87
CA THR A 233 -0.71 -12.51 6.05
C THR A 233 -1.35 -12.04 7.37
N SER A 234 -2.67 -12.24 7.50
CA SER A 234 -3.46 -11.82 8.68
C SER A 234 -2.94 -12.36 10.02
N ASP A 235 -2.24 -13.49 10.01
CA ASP A 235 -1.76 -14.21 11.20
C ASP A 235 -0.34 -13.80 11.65
N ARG A 236 0.30 -12.89 10.90
CA ARG A 236 1.61 -12.30 11.18
C ARG A 236 1.52 -11.16 12.20
N SER A 237 2.66 -10.60 12.62
CA SER A 237 2.65 -9.49 13.57
C SER A 237 2.18 -8.19 12.92
N SER A 238 1.69 -7.24 13.72
CA SER A 238 1.32 -5.91 13.25
C SER A 238 2.53 -5.18 12.66
N MET A 239 3.72 -5.39 13.22
CA MET A 239 4.96 -4.82 12.70
C MET A 239 5.25 -5.36 11.30
N GLU A 240 5.20 -6.68 11.10
CA GLU A 240 5.44 -7.32 9.80
C GLU A 240 4.46 -6.77 8.73
N ARG A 241 3.17 -6.67 9.07
CA ARG A 241 2.13 -6.12 8.18
C ARG A 241 2.39 -4.67 7.81
N MET A 242 2.74 -3.82 8.78
CA MET A 242 3.03 -2.41 8.53
C MET A 242 4.28 -2.26 7.64
N LYS A 243 5.30 -3.09 7.87
CA LYS A 243 6.59 -3.03 7.15
C LYS A 243 6.50 -3.57 5.73
N ALA A 244 5.62 -4.52 5.45
CA ALA A 244 5.36 -5.00 4.10
C ALA A 244 5.00 -3.86 3.13
N ALA A 245 4.22 -2.86 3.57
CA ALA A 245 3.90 -1.68 2.75
C ALA A 245 5.15 -0.86 2.39
N TYR A 246 6.01 -0.63 3.37
CA TYR A 246 7.25 0.15 3.19
C TYR A 246 8.28 -0.61 2.35
N VAL A 247 8.38 -1.92 2.53
CA VAL A 247 9.24 -2.81 1.75
C VAL A 247 8.82 -2.82 0.28
N ALA A 248 7.54 -3.03 0.00
CA ALA A 248 7.02 -2.98 -1.37
C ALA A 248 7.30 -1.61 -2.02
N THR A 249 7.15 -0.53 -1.26
CA THR A 249 7.46 0.82 -1.75
C THR A 249 8.95 0.98 -2.04
N ALA A 250 9.84 0.48 -1.18
CA ALA A 250 11.29 0.51 -1.40
C ALA A 250 11.73 -0.31 -2.62
N VAL A 251 11.12 -1.48 -2.85
CA VAL A 251 11.33 -2.28 -4.07
C VAL A 251 10.88 -1.50 -5.31
N ALA A 252 9.71 -0.85 -5.27
CA ALA A 252 9.24 -0.02 -6.38
C ALA A 252 10.15 1.19 -6.65
N GLU A 253 10.68 1.83 -5.61
CA GLU A 253 11.65 2.92 -5.70
C GLU A 253 12.95 2.48 -6.38
N TYR A 254 13.45 1.28 -6.06
CA TYR A 254 14.64 0.74 -6.72
C TYR A 254 14.48 0.67 -8.24
N PHE A 255 13.36 0.12 -8.73
CA PHE A 255 13.11 0.00 -10.16
C PHE A 255 12.83 1.36 -10.82
N ARG A 256 12.08 2.25 -10.16
CA ARG A 256 11.89 3.64 -10.63
C ARG A 256 13.22 4.36 -10.81
N ASP A 257 14.12 4.26 -9.84
CA ASP A 257 15.41 4.94 -9.88
C ASP A 257 16.31 4.41 -11.02
N ARG A 258 16.00 3.22 -11.56
CA ARG A 258 16.63 2.62 -12.74
C ARG A 258 15.90 2.90 -14.05
N GLY A 259 14.99 3.87 -14.07
CA GLY A 259 14.28 4.28 -15.28
C GLY A 259 13.03 3.44 -15.61
N GLN A 260 12.65 2.48 -14.78
CA GLN A 260 11.51 1.60 -15.03
C GLN A 260 10.18 2.28 -14.67
N ARG A 261 9.14 1.96 -15.42
CA ARG A 261 7.74 2.29 -15.11
C ARG A 261 7.15 1.18 -14.26
N VAL A 262 6.91 1.49 -13.00
CA VAL A 262 6.45 0.52 -11.99
C VAL A 262 4.97 0.72 -11.71
N LEU A 263 4.21 -0.38 -11.72
CA LEU A 263 2.87 -0.43 -11.15
C LEU A 263 2.95 -0.97 -9.71
N LEU A 264 2.77 -0.09 -8.73
CA LEU A 264 2.68 -0.47 -7.31
C LEU A 264 1.22 -0.72 -6.95
N MET A 265 0.87 -1.93 -6.53
CA MET A 265 -0.46 -2.25 -6.01
C MET A 265 -0.36 -2.58 -4.54
N MET A 266 -1.16 -1.93 -3.70
CA MET A 266 -1.10 -2.10 -2.25
C MET A 266 -2.47 -2.46 -1.70
N ASP A 267 -2.57 -3.70 -1.24
CA ASP A 267 -3.79 -4.31 -0.76
C ASP A 267 -3.64 -4.75 0.71
N SER A 268 -3.99 -3.96 1.71
CA SER A 268 -4.67 -2.66 1.63
C SER A 268 -4.13 -1.61 2.59
N LEU A 269 -4.39 -0.33 2.29
CA LEU A 269 -4.11 0.77 3.22
C LEU A 269 -4.91 0.67 4.51
N THR A 270 -6.12 0.10 4.47
CA THR A 270 -6.91 -0.16 5.68
C THR A 270 -6.19 -1.14 6.60
N ARG A 271 -5.58 -2.20 6.05
CA ARG A 271 -4.81 -3.17 6.84
C ARG A 271 -3.49 -2.61 7.34
N PHE A 272 -2.81 -1.80 6.54
CA PHE A 272 -1.65 -1.00 6.99
C PHE A 272 -2.02 -0.08 8.17
N ALA A 273 -3.11 0.68 8.06
CA ALA A 273 -3.54 1.59 9.11
C ALA A 273 -3.96 0.87 10.40
N ARG A 274 -4.64 -0.27 10.29
CA ARG A 274 -4.97 -1.12 11.45
C ARG A 274 -3.73 -1.66 12.14
N ALA A 275 -2.72 -2.08 11.37
CA ALA A 275 -1.45 -2.53 11.92
C ALA A 275 -0.72 -1.40 12.66
N GLY A 276 -0.65 -0.20 12.06
CA GLY A 276 -0.10 0.99 12.73
C GLY A 276 -0.87 1.37 14.00
N ARG A 277 -2.21 1.26 13.99
CA ARG A 277 -3.05 1.46 15.18
C ARG A 277 -2.66 0.52 16.33
N GLU A 278 -2.48 -0.77 16.04
CA GLU A 278 -2.08 -1.76 17.05
C GLU A 278 -0.71 -1.44 17.65
N ILE A 279 0.25 -1.04 16.82
CA ILE A 279 1.61 -0.66 17.26
C ILE A 279 1.58 0.61 18.10
N GLY A 280 0.93 1.67 17.63
CA GLY A 280 0.86 2.95 18.34
C GLY A 280 0.14 2.84 19.69
N LEU A 281 -0.97 2.10 19.76
CA LEU A 281 -1.66 1.85 21.03
C LEU A 281 -0.81 1.02 21.99
N ALA A 282 -0.07 0.03 21.50
CA ALA A 282 0.86 -0.75 22.33
C ALA A 282 2.02 0.11 22.85
N ALA A 283 2.50 1.07 22.05
CA ALA A 283 3.50 2.06 22.45
C ALA A 283 2.96 3.15 23.40
N GLY A 284 1.65 3.16 23.69
CA GLY A 284 1.01 4.09 24.61
C GLY A 284 0.52 5.39 23.98
N GLU A 285 0.43 5.47 22.64
CA GLU A 285 -0.19 6.62 21.99
C GLU A 285 -1.70 6.70 22.31
N PRO A 286 -2.24 7.90 22.59
CA PRO A 286 -3.66 8.04 22.86
C PRO A 286 -4.49 7.79 21.58
N PRO A 287 -5.63 7.10 21.67
CA PRO A 287 -6.56 6.98 20.55
C PRO A 287 -7.17 8.35 20.24
N ALA A 288 -7.03 8.81 19.00
CA ALA A 288 -7.63 10.05 18.53
C ALA A 288 -8.90 9.76 17.69
N ARG A 289 -8.84 9.94 16.37
CA ARG A 289 -10.01 9.82 15.48
C ARG A 289 -10.45 8.36 15.37
N ARG A 290 -11.61 8.03 15.97
CA ARG A 290 -12.22 6.68 15.96
C ARG A 290 -11.24 5.57 16.37
N GLY A 291 -10.40 5.84 17.36
CA GLY A 291 -9.46 4.86 17.90
C GLY A 291 -8.12 4.74 17.15
N PHE A 292 -7.91 5.51 16.07
CA PHE A 292 -6.59 5.60 15.44
C PHE A 292 -5.70 6.63 16.15
N PRO A 293 -4.44 6.27 16.48
CA PRO A 293 -3.43 7.21 16.96
C PRO A 293 -3.13 8.33 15.97
N PRO A 294 -2.58 9.47 16.40
CA PRO A 294 -2.12 10.53 15.51
C PRO A 294 -1.03 10.08 14.52
N SER A 295 -0.15 9.16 14.93
CA SER A 295 0.98 8.71 14.11
C SER A 295 0.56 8.14 12.76
N ILE A 296 -0.54 7.38 12.70
CA ILE A 296 -0.97 6.78 11.43
C ILE A 296 -1.36 7.83 10.38
N PHE A 297 -1.93 8.97 10.80
CA PHE A 297 -2.28 10.05 9.88
C PHE A 297 -1.05 10.84 9.41
N ALA A 298 0.06 10.78 10.16
CA ALA A 298 1.34 11.30 9.69
C ALA A 298 2.05 10.30 8.75
N ASP A 299 1.88 9.01 8.97
CA ASP A 299 2.54 7.95 8.20
C ASP A 299 1.89 7.71 6.83
N LEU A 300 0.57 7.86 6.71
CA LEU A 300 -0.14 7.74 5.44
C LEU A 300 0.44 8.67 4.36
N PRO A 301 0.52 10.01 4.55
CA PRO A 301 1.18 10.89 3.58
C PRO A 301 2.64 10.50 3.30
N ARG A 302 3.41 10.14 4.33
CA ARG A 302 4.83 9.76 4.17
C ARG A 302 5.01 8.54 3.29
N LEU A 303 4.11 7.56 3.38
CA LEU A 303 4.11 6.38 2.53
C LEU A 303 3.64 6.72 1.11
N LEU A 304 2.51 7.42 0.97
CA LEU A 304 1.86 7.68 -0.32
C LEU A 304 2.64 8.66 -1.20
N GLU A 305 3.36 9.61 -0.59
CA GLU A 305 4.20 10.58 -1.32
C GLU A 305 5.47 9.97 -1.91
N ARG A 306 5.82 8.73 -1.57
CA ARG A 306 6.98 8.04 -2.16
C ARG A 306 6.72 7.54 -3.58
N ALA A 307 5.46 7.27 -3.91
CA ALA A 307 5.03 6.96 -5.26
C ALA A 307 4.93 8.24 -6.11
N GLY A 308 5.03 8.07 -7.43
CA GLY A 308 4.91 9.14 -8.41
C GLY A 308 6.04 9.16 -9.43
N MET A 309 6.11 10.27 -10.18
CA MET A 309 7.17 10.51 -11.14
C MET A 309 8.53 10.62 -10.45
N GLY A 310 9.53 9.97 -11.02
CA GLY A 310 10.92 10.07 -10.59
C GLY A 310 11.50 11.48 -10.70
N ALA A 311 12.61 11.71 -9.99
CA ALA A 311 13.37 12.95 -10.07
C ALA A 311 14.43 12.85 -11.17
N GLY A 312 14.43 13.82 -12.09
CA GLY A 312 15.37 13.85 -13.22
C GLY A 312 14.87 13.12 -14.47
N GLU A 313 15.54 13.38 -15.59
CA GLU A 313 15.08 13.04 -16.95
C GLU A 313 15.10 11.52 -17.23
N HIS A 314 16.04 10.80 -16.64
CA HIS A 314 16.21 9.35 -16.82
C HIS A 314 15.57 8.50 -15.71
N SER A 315 14.92 9.13 -14.73
CA SER A 315 14.22 8.39 -13.67
C SER A 315 12.86 7.94 -14.17
N GLY A 316 12.45 6.74 -13.79
CA GLY A 316 11.19 6.13 -14.20
C GLY A 316 10.00 6.72 -13.43
N SER A 317 9.04 5.87 -13.11
CA SER A 317 7.82 6.28 -12.41
C SER A 317 7.25 5.16 -11.56
N ILE A 318 6.49 5.53 -10.53
CA ILE A 318 5.66 4.61 -9.77
C ILE A 318 4.22 5.09 -9.90
N THR A 319 3.41 4.40 -10.69
CA THR A 319 1.96 4.54 -10.65
C THR A 319 1.44 3.62 -9.57
N ALA A 320 0.67 4.15 -8.61
CA ALA A 320 0.28 3.39 -7.43
C ALA A 320 -1.24 3.24 -7.31
N LEU A 321 -1.69 2.01 -7.09
CA LEU A 321 -3.08 1.64 -6.81
C LEU A 321 -3.19 1.18 -5.36
N TYR A 322 -3.86 1.97 -4.54
CA TYR A 322 -4.01 1.71 -3.11
C TYR A 322 -5.43 1.27 -2.80
N THR A 323 -5.63 0.03 -2.36
CA THR A 323 -6.97 -0.42 -1.99
C THR A 323 -7.34 0.07 -0.58
N VAL A 324 -8.61 0.39 -0.41
CA VAL A 324 -9.22 0.78 0.86
C VAL A 324 -10.48 -0.05 1.04
N LEU A 325 -10.58 -0.75 2.16
CA LEU A 325 -11.75 -1.55 2.50
C LEU A 325 -12.85 -0.62 3.00
N ALA A 326 -13.85 -0.38 2.17
CA ALA A 326 -15.06 0.33 2.57
C ALA A 326 -15.98 -0.66 3.31
N GLU A 327 -15.77 -0.81 4.63
CA GLU A 327 -16.61 -1.69 5.46
C GLU A 327 -18.03 -1.13 5.62
N ASP A 328 -18.18 0.20 5.63
CA ASP A 328 -19.46 0.89 5.76
C ASP A 328 -19.70 1.87 4.59
N GLU A 329 -20.85 1.78 3.93
CA GLU A 329 -21.32 2.75 2.93
C GLU A 329 -21.56 4.15 3.53
N SER A 330 -21.47 4.29 4.85
CA SER A 330 -21.64 5.55 5.58
C SER A 330 -20.60 6.62 5.24
N GLY A 331 -19.49 6.25 4.58
CA GLY A 331 -18.45 7.20 4.16
C GLY A 331 -17.66 7.80 5.34
N THR A 332 -17.68 7.16 6.50
CA THR A 332 -17.13 7.72 7.75
C THR A 332 -15.85 7.04 8.26
N ASP A 333 -15.20 6.19 7.46
CA ASP A 333 -13.89 5.62 7.80
C ASP A 333 -12.80 6.72 7.71
N PRO A 334 -12.10 7.06 8.81
CA PRO A 334 -11.08 8.11 8.80
C PRO A 334 -9.90 7.80 7.89
N VAL A 335 -9.60 6.51 7.66
CA VAL A 335 -8.54 6.12 6.70
C VAL A 335 -9.00 6.44 5.27
N ALA A 336 -10.25 6.09 4.95
CA ALA A 336 -10.82 6.39 3.64
C ALA A 336 -10.89 7.89 3.36
N GLU A 337 -11.27 8.70 4.36
CA GLU A 337 -11.31 10.17 4.26
C GLU A 337 -9.92 10.75 4.00
N GLU A 338 -8.92 10.38 4.81
CA GLU A 338 -7.55 10.87 4.69
C GLU A 338 -6.94 10.50 3.33
N VAL A 339 -7.11 9.24 2.92
CA VAL A 339 -6.60 8.73 1.63
C VAL A 339 -7.23 9.46 0.45
N ARG A 340 -8.53 9.79 0.48
CA ARG A 340 -9.18 10.59 -0.58
C ARG A 340 -8.62 12.01 -0.68
N GLY A 341 -8.18 12.58 0.44
CA GLY A 341 -7.52 13.90 0.46
C GLY A 341 -6.17 13.88 -0.22
N ILE A 342 -5.37 12.83 0.03
CA ILE A 342 -3.97 12.72 -0.42
C ILE A 342 -3.86 12.30 -1.89
N LEU A 343 -4.71 11.38 -2.36
CA LEU A 343 -4.56 10.74 -3.67
C LEU A 343 -5.06 11.60 -4.85
N ASP A 344 -4.58 11.27 -6.06
CA ASP A 344 -4.87 11.98 -7.31
C ASP A 344 -6.17 11.51 -8.00
N GLY A 345 -6.93 10.62 -7.34
CA GLY A 345 -8.14 10.03 -7.89
C GLY A 345 -8.58 8.80 -7.10
N HIS A 346 -9.74 8.26 -7.46
CA HIS A 346 -10.24 7.02 -6.88
C HIS A 346 -11.22 6.27 -7.79
N MET A 347 -11.26 4.96 -7.61
CA MET A 347 -12.24 4.05 -8.17
C MET A 347 -13.11 3.51 -7.03
N ILE A 348 -14.43 3.55 -7.21
CA ILE A 348 -15.41 2.98 -6.27
C ILE A 348 -15.94 1.69 -6.89
N LEU A 349 -15.77 0.56 -6.20
CA LEU A 349 -16.42 -0.69 -6.57
C LEU A 349 -17.73 -0.82 -5.81
N SER A 350 -18.81 -1.16 -6.50
CA SER A 350 -20.17 -1.18 -5.97
C SER A 350 -20.72 -2.60 -5.86
N ARG A 351 -21.31 -2.90 -4.69
CA ARG A 351 -22.03 -4.14 -4.45
C ARG A 351 -23.27 -4.25 -5.33
N GLU A 352 -23.99 -3.15 -5.53
CA GLU A 352 -25.18 -3.10 -6.40
C GLU A 352 -24.83 -3.48 -7.84
N ILE A 353 -23.70 -2.96 -8.34
CA ILE A 353 -23.22 -3.26 -9.68
C ILE A 353 -22.80 -4.73 -9.81
N ALA A 354 -22.06 -5.25 -8.84
CA ALA A 354 -21.66 -6.66 -8.80
C ALA A 354 -22.88 -7.60 -8.75
N MET A 355 -23.92 -7.26 -7.99
CA MET A 355 -25.19 -8.01 -7.92
C MET A 355 -25.94 -8.06 -9.26
N LYS A 356 -25.76 -7.07 -10.13
CA LYS A 356 -26.27 -7.06 -11.51
C LYS A 356 -25.38 -7.87 -12.48
N ASN A 357 -24.40 -8.62 -11.97
CA ASN A 357 -23.43 -9.40 -12.74
C ASN A 357 -22.62 -8.57 -13.75
N ARG A 358 -22.36 -7.29 -13.43
CA ARG A 358 -21.55 -6.40 -14.25
C ARG A 358 -20.14 -6.28 -13.66
N TYR A 359 -19.14 -6.76 -14.39
CA TYR A 359 -17.73 -6.68 -13.99
C TYR A 359 -16.86 -6.02 -15.08
N PRO A 360 -15.83 -5.24 -14.71
CA PRO A 360 -15.48 -4.82 -13.35
C PRO A 360 -16.59 -3.98 -12.68
N ALA A 361 -16.80 -4.18 -11.39
CA ALA A 361 -17.94 -3.60 -10.66
C ALA A 361 -17.73 -2.11 -10.29
N ILE A 362 -17.13 -1.33 -11.18
CA ILE A 362 -16.75 0.06 -10.95
C ILE A 362 -17.97 0.98 -11.15
N ASP A 363 -18.27 1.80 -10.15
CA ASP A 363 -19.21 2.92 -10.26
C ASP A 363 -18.50 4.10 -10.93
N VAL A 364 -18.75 4.29 -12.22
CA VAL A 364 -18.17 5.39 -12.99
C VAL A 364 -18.54 6.75 -12.41
N LEU A 365 -19.79 6.93 -11.95
CA LEU A 365 -20.26 8.22 -11.45
C LEU A 365 -19.64 8.58 -10.10
N GLY A 366 -19.45 7.57 -9.24
CA GLY A 366 -18.74 7.71 -7.97
C GLY A 366 -17.21 7.75 -8.08
N SER A 367 -16.63 7.45 -9.25
CA SER A 367 -15.19 7.39 -9.49
C SER A 367 -14.67 8.60 -10.26
N LEU A 368 -13.40 8.95 -10.05
CA LEU A 368 -12.74 10.05 -10.74
C LEU A 368 -11.22 9.87 -10.85
N SER A 369 -10.64 10.40 -11.93
CA SER A 369 -9.20 10.64 -12.08
C SER A 369 -8.97 12.15 -12.21
N ARG A 370 -8.26 12.79 -11.26
CA ARG A 370 -8.04 14.25 -11.27
C ARG A 370 -7.09 14.67 -12.40
N VAL A 371 -6.28 13.74 -12.89
CA VAL A 371 -5.27 14.00 -13.92
C VAL A 371 -5.75 13.71 -15.34
N MET A 372 -6.84 12.96 -15.51
CA MET A 372 -7.38 12.59 -16.83
C MET A 372 -7.49 13.80 -17.79
N PRO A 373 -8.04 14.97 -17.41
CA PRO A 373 -8.14 16.12 -18.32
C PRO A 373 -6.80 16.65 -18.85
N ARG A 374 -5.67 16.30 -18.22
CA ARG A 374 -4.32 16.73 -18.61
C ARG A 374 -3.61 15.75 -19.54
N VAL A 375 -4.09 14.50 -19.61
CA VAL A 375 -3.39 13.41 -20.31
C VAL A 375 -4.20 12.79 -21.45
N VAL A 376 -5.45 13.22 -21.64
CA VAL A 376 -6.29 12.80 -22.76
C VAL A 376 -6.59 13.96 -23.72
N PRO A 377 -6.79 13.69 -25.02
CA PRO A 377 -7.27 14.70 -25.96
C PRO A 377 -8.64 15.26 -25.60
N ALA A 378 -8.90 16.51 -25.97
CA ALA A 378 -10.16 17.20 -25.68
C ALA A 378 -11.41 16.45 -26.20
N HIS A 379 -11.33 15.84 -27.39
CA HIS A 379 -12.44 15.07 -27.96
C HIS A 379 -12.76 13.81 -27.14
N THR A 380 -11.75 13.13 -26.59
CA THR A 380 -11.94 11.98 -25.69
C THR A 380 -12.61 12.42 -24.40
N LEU A 381 -12.19 13.57 -23.85
CA LEU A 381 -12.79 14.12 -22.64
C LEU A 381 -14.27 14.51 -22.84
N GLN A 382 -14.61 15.08 -23.99
CA GLN A 382 -15.99 15.41 -24.35
C GLN A 382 -16.86 14.15 -24.46
N ALA A 383 -16.36 13.11 -25.13
CA ALA A 383 -17.07 11.83 -25.26
C ALA A 383 -17.28 11.14 -23.89
N ALA A 384 -16.24 11.12 -23.04
CA ALA A 384 -16.36 10.63 -21.67
C ALA A 384 -17.39 11.42 -20.86
N GLY A 385 -17.41 12.74 -21.00
CA GLY A 385 -18.40 13.62 -20.38
C GLY A 385 -19.82 13.27 -20.81
N ARG A 386 -20.06 13.09 -22.11
CA ARG A 386 -21.37 12.71 -22.65
C ARG A 386 -21.83 11.34 -22.15
N VAL A 387 -20.93 10.36 -22.10
CA VAL A 387 -21.24 9.04 -21.53
C VAL A 387 -21.62 9.14 -20.06
N ARG A 388 -20.88 9.91 -19.25
CA ARG A 388 -21.22 10.13 -17.84
C ARG A 388 -22.56 10.82 -17.66
N GLU A 389 -22.88 11.80 -18.51
CA GLU A 389 -24.17 12.48 -18.52
C GLU A 389 -25.32 11.50 -18.79
N MET A 390 -25.17 10.63 -19.80
CA MET A 390 -26.14 9.57 -20.10
C MET A 390 -26.29 8.58 -18.93
N LEU A 391 -25.19 8.14 -18.33
CA LEU A 391 -25.24 7.24 -17.16
C LEU A 391 -25.96 7.89 -15.96
N ALA A 392 -25.72 9.17 -15.70
CA ALA A 392 -26.40 9.91 -14.65
C ALA A 392 -27.90 10.04 -14.93
N LYS A 393 -28.27 10.43 -16.15
CA LYS A 393 -29.69 10.54 -16.54
C LYS A 393 -30.43 9.23 -16.53
N TYR A 394 -29.79 8.16 -17.01
CA TYR A 394 -30.37 6.83 -16.92
C TYR A 394 -30.66 6.44 -15.46
N ARG A 395 -29.72 6.68 -14.54
CA ARG A 395 -29.90 6.40 -13.11
C ARG A 395 -31.05 7.22 -12.49
N GLU A 396 -31.23 8.48 -12.88
CA GLU A 396 -32.36 9.31 -12.41
C GLU A 396 -33.72 8.74 -12.82
N VAL A 397 -33.83 8.17 -14.03
CA VAL A 397 -35.12 7.70 -14.58
C VAL A 397 -35.32 6.18 -14.48
N GLU A 398 -34.34 5.42 -13.97
CA GLU A 398 -34.36 3.95 -13.92
C GLU A 398 -35.62 3.41 -13.23
N MET A 399 -36.03 3.99 -12.10
CA MET A 399 -37.25 3.59 -11.39
C MET A 399 -38.51 3.84 -12.24
N LEU A 400 -38.60 5.00 -12.90
CA LEU A 400 -39.74 5.36 -13.76
C LEU A 400 -39.86 4.40 -14.95
N LEU A 401 -38.73 3.97 -15.51
CA LEU A 401 -38.69 2.96 -16.57
C LEU A 401 -39.18 1.60 -16.07
N GLN A 402 -38.75 1.19 -14.88
CA GLN A 402 -39.13 -0.10 -14.29
C GLN A 402 -40.64 -0.20 -14.02
N ILE A 403 -41.28 0.91 -13.65
CA ILE A 403 -42.74 0.95 -13.42
C ILE A 403 -43.55 1.31 -14.69
N GLY A 404 -42.87 1.62 -15.81
CA GLY A 404 -43.50 1.94 -17.09
C GLY A 404 -44.06 3.37 -17.22
N GLU A 405 -43.68 4.28 -16.33
CA GLU A 405 -44.21 5.66 -16.26
C GLU A 405 -43.33 6.68 -17.02
N TYR A 406 -42.17 6.28 -17.53
CA TYR A 406 -41.32 7.17 -18.32
C TYR A 406 -41.90 7.37 -19.74
N GLN A 407 -42.11 8.61 -20.14
CA GLN A 407 -42.57 8.98 -21.49
C GLN A 407 -41.41 9.55 -22.32
N ALA A 408 -41.18 8.99 -23.50
CA ALA A 408 -40.17 9.47 -24.45
C ALA A 408 -40.45 10.91 -24.90
N GLY A 409 -39.40 11.69 -25.13
CA GLY A 409 -39.46 13.10 -25.52
C GLY A 409 -39.42 14.09 -24.35
N ASN A 410 -39.59 13.63 -23.11
CA ASN A 410 -39.50 14.49 -21.93
C ASN A 410 -38.06 14.94 -21.63
N ASN A 411 -37.06 14.10 -21.93
CA ASN A 411 -35.66 14.44 -21.73
C ASN A 411 -34.80 13.79 -22.82
N PRO A 412 -34.26 14.56 -23.78
CA PRO A 412 -33.47 14.02 -24.89
C PRO A 412 -32.26 13.19 -24.46
N VAL A 413 -31.63 13.54 -23.32
CA VAL A 413 -30.46 12.81 -22.82
C VAL A 413 -30.86 11.48 -22.19
N ALA A 414 -31.99 11.45 -21.47
CA ALA A 414 -32.52 10.20 -20.94
C ALA A 414 -32.98 9.28 -22.07
N ASP A 415 -33.66 9.82 -23.09
CA ASP A 415 -34.06 9.07 -24.28
C ASP A 415 -32.84 8.45 -25.00
N GLU A 416 -31.78 9.22 -25.19
CA GLU A 416 -30.53 8.71 -25.76
C GLU A 416 -29.89 7.64 -24.87
N ALA A 417 -29.85 7.85 -23.55
CA ALA A 417 -29.28 6.88 -22.62
C ALA A 417 -30.06 5.56 -22.61
N ILE A 418 -31.40 5.61 -22.72
CA ILE A 418 -32.27 4.44 -22.86
C ILE A 418 -31.98 3.72 -24.18
N ALA A 419 -31.92 4.46 -25.29
CA ALA A 419 -31.65 3.89 -26.61
C ALA A 419 -30.27 3.22 -26.68
N LYS A 420 -29.26 3.78 -26.01
CA LYS A 420 -27.88 3.27 -25.99
C LYS A 420 -27.57 2.34 -24.83
N ARG A 421 -28.55 1.98 -24.00
CA ARG A 421 -28.33 1.22 -22.76
C ARG A 421 -27.48 -0.03 -22.97
N ALA A 422 -27.82 -0.86 -23.97
CA ALA A 422 -27.09 -2.09 -24.24
C ALA A 422 -25.62 -1.84 -24.62
N ALA A 423 -25.36 -0.79 -25.42
CA ALA A 423 -24.01 -0.41 -25.82
C ALA A 423 -23.20 0.17 -24.64
N LEU A 424 -23.84 0.95 -23.75
CA LEU A 424 -23.24 1.44 -22.51
C LEU A 424 -22.89 0.27 -21.57
N GLU A 425 -23.82 -0.67 -21.35
CA GLU A 425 -23.57 -1.85 -20.51
C GLU A 425 -22.44 -2.71 -21.07
N ALA A 426 -22.41 -2.93 -22.40
CA ALA A 426 -21.31 -3.64 -23.06
C ALA A 426 -19.97 -2.90 -22.89
N PHE A 427 -19.95 -1.57 -23.01
CA PHE A 427 -18.71 -0.80 -22.82
C PHE A 427 -18.17 -0.92 -21.39
N LEU A 428 -19.05 -0.93 -20.39
CA LEU A 428 -18.71 -1.03 -18.97
C LEU A 428 -18.38 -2.45 -18.50
N THR A 429 -18.70 -3.48 -19.29
CA THR A 429 -18.50 -4.89 -18.93
C THR A 429 -17.32 -5.48 -19.68
N GLN A 430 -16.38 -6.09 -18.98
CA GLN A 430 -15.18 -6.67 -19.60
C GLN A 430 -14.83 -7.99 -18.92
N GLY A 431 -14.46 -9.00 -19.73
CA GLY A 431 -13.97 -10.27 -19.22
C GLY A 431 -12.63 -10.13 -18.50
N THR A 432 -12.32 -11.06 -17.59
CA THR A 432 -11.09 -11.05 -16.77
C THR A 432 -9.80 -11.13 -17.59
N ASP A 433 -9.86 -11.83 -18.72
CA ASP A 433 -8.73 -12.08 -19.61
C ASP A 433 -8.89 -11.36 -20.95
N GLU A 434 -9.90 -10.48 -21.05
CA GLU A 434 -10.07 -9.57 -22.15
C GLU A 434 -9.30 -8.28 -21.85
N PHE A 435 -8.43 -7.84 -22.75
CA PHE A 435 -7.75 -6.55 -22.68
C PHE A 435 -8.04 -5.75 -23.94
N THR A 436 -8.51 -4.51 -23.79
CA THR A 436 -8.87 -3.66 -24.92
C THR A 436 -7.74 -2.64 -25.19
N PRO A 437 -7.15 -2.61 -26.41
CA PRO A 437 -6.17 -1.59 -26.76
C PRO A 437 -6.74 -0.17 -26.65
N LEU A 438 -5.92 0.79 -26.23
CA LEU A 438 -6.34 2.17 -25.97
C LEU A 438 -7.07 2.81 -27.16
N GLU A 439 -6.57 2.61 -28.38
CA GLU A 439 -7.18 3.17 -29.59
C GLU A 439 -8.58 2.62 -29.85
N ARG A 440 -8.80 1.32 -29.58
CA ARG A 440 -10.14 0.72 -29.67
C ARG A 440 -11.06 1.25 -28.58
N THR A 441 -10.56 1.40 -27.35
CA THR A 441 -11.31 2.03 -26.25
C THR A 441 -11.75 3.44 -26.62
N ARG A 442 -10.85 4.26 -27.17
CA ARG A 442 -11.14 5.63 -27.62
C ARG A 442 -12.16 5.68 -28.76
N ALA A 443 -12.04 4.79 -29.74
CA ALA A 443 -12.99 4.69 -30.84
C ALA A 443 -14.41 4.32 -30.35
N SER A 444 -14.52 3.28 -29.51
CA SER A 444 -15.81 2.88 -28.92
C SER A 444 -16.40 3.97 -28.03
N LEU A 445 -15.56 4.68 -27.28
CA LEU A 445 -16.01 5.81 -26.47
C LEU A 445 -16.55 6.97 -27.33
N ALA A 446 -15.86 7.29 -28.43
CA ALA A 446 -16.28 8.34 -29.35
C ALA A 446 -17.62 8.00 -30.03
N GLU A 447 -17.81 6.74 -30.43
CA GLU A 447 -19.07 6.25 -30.99
C GLU A 447 -20.22 6.36 -29.98
N LEU A 448 -19.98 5.96 -28.72
CA LEU A 448 -20.97 6.08 -27.65
C LEU A 448 -21.32 7.54 -27.34
N GLY A 449 -20.33 8.43 -27.36
CA GLY A 449 -20.50 9.85 -27.08
C GLY A 449 -21.08 10.66 -28.25
N ALA A 450 -21.09 10.13 -29.47
CA ALA A 450 -21.70 10.80 -30.63
C ALA A 450 -23.23 10.77 -30.51
N PRO A 451 -23.98 11.84 -30.85
CA PRO A 451 -25.44 11.84 -30.73
C PRO A 451 -26.09 10.69 -31.52
N ALA A 452 -27.19 10.14 -31.00
CA ALA A 452 -28.00 9.17 -31.74
C ALA A 452 -28.54 9.81 -33.04
N LEU A 453 -28.35 9.11 -34.17
CA LEU A 453 -28.85 9.51 -35.49
C LEU A 453 -30.38 9.39 -35.60
#